data_AF-A0A4Y8CA93-F1
#
_entry.id   AF-A0A4Y8CA93-F1
#
_cell.length_a   1.000
_cell.length_b   1.000
_cell.length_c   1.000
_cell.angle_alpha   90.00
_cell.angle_beta   90.00
_cell.angle_gamma   90.00
#
_symmetry.space_group_name_H-M   'P 1'
#
loop_
_entity.id
_entity.type
_entity.pdbx_description
1 polymer ?
#
loop_
_entity_poly.entity_id
_entity_poly.type
_entity_poly.pdbx_seq_one_letter_code
_entity_poly.pdbx_strand_id
1 'polypeptide(L)' 'MRILVIEDEISLNKTIIDNLNEFGYQTDSSENFKDGEYFIGIRHYDLVLANWTLP' A
#
# COMPACT_ATOMS: atom_id res chain seq x y z
N MET A 1 -10.51 7.28 4.94
CA MET A 1 -9.11 7.54 4.56
C MET A 1 -8.61 6.34 3.78
N ARG A 2 -8.04 6.56 2.60
CA ARG A 2 -7.50 5.50 1.74
C ARG A 2 -5.98 5.52 1.75
N ILE A 3 -5.38 4.36 1.99
CA ILE A 3 -3.94 4.18 2.16
C ILE A 3 -3.44 3.23 1.08
N LEU A 4 -2.33 3.59 0.42
CA LEU A 4 -1.61 2.70 -0.48
C LEU A 4 -0.41 2.11 0.26
N VAL A 5 -0.26 0.78 0.22
CA VAL A 5 0.90 0.07 0.78
C VAL A 5 1.74 -0.52 -0.35
N ILE A 6 2.99 -0.07 -0.48
CA ILE A 6 3.96 -0.56 -1.46
C ILE A 6 5.03 -1.36 -0.71
N GLU A 7 4.92 -2.68 -0.72
CA GLU A 7 5.77 -3.59 0.06
C GLU A 7 5.85 -4.92 -0.70
N ASP A 8 7.07 -5.38 -0.98
CA ASP A 8 7.37 -6.59 -1.75
C ASP A 8 7.38 -7.85 -0.87
N GLU A 9 7.59 -7.72 0.44
CA GLU A 9 7.46 -8.86 1.36
C GLU A 9 5.98 -9.16 1.66
N ILE A 10 5.47 -10.23 1.06
CA ILE A 10 4.05 -10.60 1.07
C ILE A 10 3.48 -10.71 2.50
N SER A 11 4.23 -11.25 3.45
CA SER A 11 3.74 -11.48 4.82
C SER A 11 3.57 -10.16 5.57
N LEU A 12 4.54 -9.26 5.46
CA LEU A 12 4.52 -7.91 6.03
C LEU A 12 3.46 -7.06 5.34
N ASN A 13 3.38 -7.09 4.00
CA ASN A 13 2.35 -6.40 3.22
C ASN A 13 0.95 -6.77 3.73
N LYS A 14 0.67 -8.08 3.84
CA LYS A 14 -0.59 -8.58 4.38
C LYS A 14 -0.82 -8.17 5.83
N THR A 15 0.20 -8.25 6.68
CA THR A 15 0.10 -7.85 8.09
C THR A 15 -0.29 -6.38 8.21
N ILE A 16 0.32 -5.50 7.43
CA ILE A 16 -0.01 -4.05 7.43
C ILE A 16 -1.45 -3.83 6.96
N ILE A 17 -1.84 -4.46 5.85
CA ILE A 17 -3.20 -4.34 5.28
C ILE A 17 -4.27 -4.81 6.26
N ASP A 18 -4.09 -5.98 6.85
CA ASP A 18 -5.06 -6.58 7.78
C ASP A 18 -5.24 -5.65 9.00
N ASN A 19 -4.14 -5.17 9.59
CA ASN A 19 -4.20 -4.20 10.70
C ASN A 19 -4.93 -2.91 10.29
N LEU A 20 -4.57 -2.29 9.15
CA LEU A 20 -5.21 -1.06 8.71
C LEU A 20 -6.71 -1.24 8.44
N ASN A 21 -7.10 -2.38 7.85
CA ASN A 21 -8.50 -2.71 7.61
C ASN A 21 -9.27 -2.94 8.92
N GLU A 22 -8.65 -3.57 9.93
CA GLU A 22 -9.24 -3.72 11.27
C GLU A 22 -9.54 -2.37 11.95
N PHE A 23 -8.71 -1.35 11.70
CA PHE A 23 -8.97 0.02 12.17
C PHE A 23 -9.97 0.80 11.29
N GLY A 24 -10.54 0.17 10.25
CA GLY A 24 -11.56 0.75 9.37
C GLY A 24 -11.01 1.62 8.24
N TYR A 25 -9.70 1.55 7.96
CA TYR A 25 -9.12 2.22 6.80
C TYR A 25 -9.40 1.44 5.51
N GLN A 26 -9.48 2.15 4.38
CA GLN A 26 -9.47 1.51 3.08
C GLN A 26 -8.03 1.36 2.63
N THR A 27 -7.64 0.17 2.20
CA THR A 27 -6.28 -0.10 1.73
C THR A 27 -6.29 -0.62 0.29
N ASP A 28 -5.32 -0.17 -0.50
CA ASP A 28 -4.89 -0.80 -1.73
C ASP A 28 -3.39 -1.18 -1.56
N SER A 29 -2.89 -2.16 -2.30
CA SER A 29 -1.48 -2.56 -2.20
C SER A 29 -0.83 -2.95 -3.52
N SER A 30 0.50 -2.82 -3.56
CA SER A 30 1.38 -3.16 -4.68
C SER A 30 2.72 -3.69 -4.16
N GLU A 31 3.43 -4.45 -4.98
CA GLU A 31 4.73 -5.06 -4.64
C GLU A 31 5.93 -4.29 -5.21
N ASN A 32 5.71 -3.23 -5.99
CA ASN A 32 6.77 -2.45 -6.62
C ASN A 32 6.33 -1.02 -6.92
N PHE A 33 7.28 -0.13 -7.20
CA PHE A 33 6.98 1.28 -7.46
C PHE A 33 6.17 1.51 -8.73
N LYS A 34 6.37 0.70 -9.77
CA LYS A 34 5.66 0.88 -11.04
C LYS A 34 4.15 0.71 -10.88
N ASP A 35 3.73 -0.30 -10.13
CA ASP A 35 2.32 -0.54 -9.84
C ASP A 35 1.78 0.50 -8.84
N GLY A 36 2.60 0.91 -7.87
CA GLY A 36 2.26 2.00 -6.94
C GLY A 36 2.02 3.34 -7.65
N GLU A 37 2.90 3.72 -8.58
CA GLU A 37 2.75 4.91 -9.42
C GLU A 37 1.50 4.83 -10.28
N TYR A 38 1.20 3.66 -10.86
CA TYR A 38 -0.04 3.44 -11.60
C TYR A 38 -1.26 3.69 -10.72
N PHE A 39 -1.30 3.13 -9.50
CA PHE A 39 -2.40 3.34 -8.56
C PHE A 39 -2.59 4.82 -8.20
N ILE A 40 -1.51 5.54 -7.91
CA ILE A 40 -1.54 6.98 -7.64
C ILE A 40 -2.08 7.76 -8.85
N GLY A 41 -1.77 7.32 -10.07
CA GLY A 41 -2.27 7.94 -11.30
C GLY A 41 -3.78 7.79 -11.52
N ILE A 42 -4.41 6.75 -10.96
CA ILE A 42 -5.84 6.46 -11.18
C ILE A 42 -6.72 6.72 -9.94
N ARG A 43 -6.12 6.97 -8.77
CA ARG A 43 -6.82 7.13 -7.48
C ARG A 43 -6.11 8.14 -6.59
N HIS A 44 -6.89 8.83 -5.76
CA HIS A 44 -6.36 9.65 -4.69
C HIS A 44 -6.16 8.83 -3.41
N TYR A 45 -4.98 8.96 -2.80
CA TYR A 45 -4.61 8.37 -1.52
C TYR A 45 -4.32 9.48 -0.51
N ASP A 46 -4.76 9.28 0.73
CA ASP A 46 -4.48 10.19 1.84
C ASP A 46 -3.09 9.93 2.45
N LEU A 47 -2.59 8.69 2.31
CA LEU A 47 -1.29 8.25 2.79
C LEU A 47 -0.73 7.15 1.87
N VAL A 48 0.58 7.18 1.64
CA VAL A 48 1.32 6.11 0.98
C VAL A 48 2.39 5.60 1.96
N LEU A 49 2.36 4.30 2.23
CA LEU A 49 3.40 3.58 2.97
C LEU A 49 4.23 2.81 1.95
N ALA A 50 5.52 3.09 1.84
CA ALA A 50 6.38 2.43 0.87
C ALA A 50 7.65 1.89 1.54
N ASN A 51 8.01 0.65 1.20
CA ASN A 51 9.28 0.07 1.59
C ASN A 51 10.43 0.86 0.92
N TRP A 52 11.45 1.19 1.72
CA TRP A 52 12.60 1.97 1.27
C TRP A 52 13.46 1.21 0.25
N THR A 53 13.48 -0.12 0.33
CA THR A 53 14.38 -0.97 -0.47
C THR A 53 13.68 -1.69 -1.62
N LEU A 54 12.56 -1.15 -2.10
CA LEU A 54 11.84 -1.72 -3.24
C LEU A 54 12.71 -1.78 -4.50
N PRO A 55 12.59 -2.86 -5.30
CA PRO A 55 13.33 -3.03 -6.56
C PRO A 55 12.90 -2.07 -7.67
#